data_AF-G9BY23-F1
#
_entry.id   AF-G9BY23-F1
#
_cell.length_a   1.000
_cell.length_b   1.000
_cell.length_c   1.000
_cell.angle_alpha   90.00
_cell.angle_beta   90.00
_cell.angle_gamma   90.00
#
_symmetry.space_group_name_H-M   'P 1'
#
loop_
_entity.id
_entity.type
_entity.pdbx_description
1 polymer ?
#
loop_
_entity_poly.entity_id
_entity_poly.type
_entity_poly.pdbx_seq_one_letter_code
_entity_poly.pdbx_strand_id
1 'polypeptide(L)'
;LLREIIDLEATYAGPEAKQAPVVQRPDEENKPADDKSARSRSDDVTNVGGEGQSEEEDDEEDEANLSLAAMEAELKPGVMETLDFIADTYKKLRKLQDQKVESSLADADSLSSSQERRYKQLKGELITSVKSLSLNNARIETLVEQLYDINKRLVQNEGRLLRLAESYGVKRESFLKEYQGSELDTNWTERVATLSGKGWKEFSKNEARAIEDLRTEI
;
A
#
# COMPACT_ATOMS: atom_id res chain seq x y z
N LEU A 1 8.67 13.71 9.12
CA LEU A 1 7.79 13.45 7.93
C LEU A 1 8.05 12.04 7.39
N LEU A 2 9.31 11.58 7.38
CA LEU A 2 9.66 10.22 6.99
C LEU A 2 9.02 9.17 7.92
N ARG A 3 8.96 9.48 9.22
CA ARG A 3 8.33 8.64 10.27
C ARG A 3 6.86 8.27 10.05
N GLU A 4 6.13 9.05 9.24
CA GLU A 4 4.72 8.77 8.91
C GLU A 4 4.60 7.77 7.74
N ILE A 5 5.69 7.56 7.00
CA ILE A 5 5.74 6.74 5.79
C ILE A 5 6.46 5.42 6.09
N ILE A 6 7.56 5.47 6.84
CA ILE A 6 8.40 4.32 7.16
C ILE A 6 8.54 4.15 8.68
N ASP A 7 8.79 2.91 9.09
CA ASP A 7 9.21 2.55 10.43
C ASP A 7 10.73 2.78 10.55
N LEU A 8 11.13 3.83 11.26
CA LEU A 8 12.54 4.23 11.40
C LEU A 8 13.35 3.20 12.18
N GLU A 9 12.77 2.56 13.20
CA GLU A 9 13.47 1.56 14.01
C GLU A 9 13.70 0.26 13.21
N ALA A 10 12.69 -0.19 12.47
CA ALA A 10 12.82 -1.36 11.60
C ALA A 10 13.78 -1.10 10.43
N THR A 11 13.78 0.11 9.87
CA THR A 11 14.67 0.49 8.77
C THR A 11 16.12 0.69 9.23
N TYR A 12 16.34 1.18 10.46
CA TYR A 12 17.68 1.45 11.00
C TYR A 12 18.34 0.22 11.63
N ALA A 13 17.60 -0.61 12.37
CA ALA A 13 18.16 -1.71 13.19
C ALA A 13 17.57 -3.10 12.89
N GLY A 14 16.53 -3.19 12.05
CA GLY A 14 15.86 -4.45 11.74
C GLY A 14 16.61 -5.33 10.72
N PRO A 15 16.18 -6.60 10.51
CA PRO A 15 16.70 -7.46 9.44
C PRO A 15 16.53 -6.86 8.04
N GLU A 16 15.62 -5.88 7.90
CA GLU A 16 15.34 -5.10 6.70
C GLU A 16 16.39 -3.99 6.44
N ALA A 17 17.11 -3.52 7.46
CA ALA A 17 18.24 -2.59 7.31
C ALA A 17 19.37 -3.17 6.44
N LYS A 18 19.47 -4.51 6.35
CA LYS A 18 20.40 -5.22 5.46
C LYS A 18 19.92 -5.30 3.99
N GLN A 19 18.64 -5.00 3.75
CA GLN A 19 17.99 -5.02 2.41
C GLN A 19 17.66 -3.61 1.91
N ALA A 20 17.61 -2.63 2.80
CA ALA A 20 17.57 -1.21 2.48
C ALA A 20 18.85 -0.75 1.75
N PRO A 21 18.81 0.34 0.96
CA PRO A 21 20.00 0.89 0.32
C PRO A 21 21.08 1.18 1.37
N VAL A 22 22.27 0.62 1.16
CA VAL A 22 23.41 0.71 2.09
C VAL A 22 23.85 2.16 2.18
N VAL A 23 23.48 2.85 3.24
CA VAL A 23 24.11 4.11 3.62
C VAL A 23 25.53 3.77 4.07
N GLN A 24 26.53 4.38 3.42
CA GLN A 24 27.93 4.19 3.78
C GLN A 24 28.16 4.78 5.17
N ARG A 25 28.32 3.89 6.15
CA ARG A 25 28.80 4.24 7.49
C ARG A 25 30.24 4.78 7.37
N PRO A 26 30.59 5.93 7.96
CA PRO A 26 31.97 6.19 8.33
C PRO A 26 32.36 5.15 9.38
N ASP A 27 33.46 4.43 9.14
CA ASP A 27 33.96 3.37 10.02
C ASP A 27 34.15 3.86 11.46
N GLU A 28 33.36 3.36 12.41
CA GLU A 28 33.67 3.44 13.85
C GLU A 28 34.73 2.37 14.22
N GLU A 29 35.91 2.48 13.63
CA GLU A 29 37.13 1.86 14.15
C GLU A 29 38.07 2.98 14.61
N ASN A 30 37.84 3.49 15.83
CA ASN A 30 38.87 3.95 16.77
C ASN A 30 38.27 4.83 17.89
N LYS A 31 38.05 4.25 19.08
CA LYS A 31 38.41 4.93 20.33
C LYS A 31 39.08 3.93 21.28
N PRO A 32 40.26 4.26 21.83
CA PRO A 32 41.07 3.35 22.61
C PRO A 32 40.56 3.22 24.05
N ALA A 33 40.91 2.09 24.67
CA ALA A 33 40.76 1.82 26.09
C ALA A 33 41.52 2.86 26.95
N ASP A 34 40.90 3.30 28.04
CA ASP A 34 41.63 3.83 29.20
C ASP A 34 41.06 3.20 30.49
N ASP A 35 41.92 2.41 31.12
CA ASP A 35 41.79 1.82 32.45
C ASP A 35 42.54 2.72 33.42
N LYS A 36 41.84 3.39 34.35
CA LYS A 36 42.40 3.77 35.67
C LYS A 36 41.34 3.79 36.77
N SER A 37 41.36 2.73 37.57
CA SER A 37 41.57 2.75 39.04
C SER A 37 41.49 4.13 39.74
N ALA A 38 40.59 4.29 40.72
CA ALA A 38 40.97 4.48 42.14
C ALA A 38 39.78 4.86 43.07
N ARG A 39 39.63 4.05 44.14
CA ARG A 39 39.31 4.43 45.53
C ARG A 39 37.89 4.92 45.86
N SER A 40 37.09 3.96 46.29
CA SER A 40 36.03 4.16 47.29
C SER A 40 36.64 4.47 48.66
N ARG A 41 36.37 5.69 49.17
CA ARG A 41 36.25 6.01 50.60
C ARG A 41 35.21 7.12 50.73
N SER A 42 34.01 6.73 51.13
CA SER A 42 32.96 7.62 51.62
C SER A 42 32.99 7.57 53.14
N ASP A 43 33.28 8.70 53.77
CA ASP A 43 32.71 9.07 55.07
C ASP A 43 32.81 10.59 55.18
N ASP A 44 31.70 11.30 54.95
CA ASP A 44 31.25 12.35 55.87
C ASP A 44 29.84 12.83 55.50
N VAL A 45 29.01 12.92 56.54
CA VAL A 45 27.63 13.38 56.54
C VAL A 45 27.65 14.89 56.75
N THR A 46 27.03 15.69 55.87
CA THR A 46 26.26 16.88 56.29
C THR A 46 25.60 17.61 55.10
N ASN A 47 24.27 17.66 55.20
CA ASN A 47 23.48 18.90 55.25
C ASN A 47 23.01 19.59 53.95
N VAL A 48 21.73 19.99 54.07
CA VAL A 48 20.89 20.95 53.33
C VAL A 48 20.47 20.66 51.89
N GLY A 49 19.19 20.31 51.77
CA GLY A 49 18.45 20.32 50.52
C GLY A 49 18.30 21.71 49.91
N GLY A 50 18.19 21.70 48.59
CA GLY A 50 17.68 22.75 47.74
C GLY A 50 16.94 22.05 46.60
N GLU A 51 15.71 22.47 46.37
CA GLU A 51 14.80 21.95 45.37
C GLU A 51 15.44 21.91 43.97
N GLY A 52 15.36 20.75 43.33
CA GLY A 52 15.85 20.50 41.98
C GLY A 52 15.16 19.27 41.42
N GLN A 53 13.83 19.26 41.49
CA GLN A 53 13.00 18.42 40.63
C GLN A 53 12.47 19.33 39.53
N SER A 54 12.54 18.86 38.28
CA SER A 54 12.05 19.48 37.03
C SER A 54 13.08 20.07 36.06
N GLU A 55 14.22 19.40 35.83
CA GLU A 55 15.04 19.66 34.61
C GLU A 55 15.48 18.36 33.87
N GLU A 56 15.46 17.18 34.49
CA GLU A 56 15.94 15.94 33.85
C GLU A 56 14.93 15.26 32.89
N GLU A 57 13.62 15.53 33.00
CA GLU A 57 12.61 14.92 32.11
C GLU A 57 12.51 15.63 30.74
N ASP A 58 12.84 16.92 30.66
CA ASP A 58 12.78 17.71 29.41
C ASP A 58 14.02 17.43 28.53
N ASP A 59 15.20 17.27 29.15
CA ASP A 59 16.46 16.97 28.45
C ASP A 59 16.46 15.55 27.82
N GLU A 60 15.85 14.56 28.47
CA GLU A 60 15.74 13.20 27.91
C GLU A 60 14.78 13.12 26.71
N GLU A 61 13.64 13.84 26.74
CA GLU A 61 12.73 13.94 25.59
C GLU A 61 13.40 14.68 24.42
N ASP A 62 14.14 15.76 24.70
CA ASP A 62 14.87 16.50 23.67
C ASP A 62 16.05 15.71 23.08
N GLU A 63 16.78 14.93 23.89
CA GLU A 63 17.82 14.00 23.40
C GLU A 63 17.24 12.86 22.54
N ALA A 64 16.11 12.28 22.95
CA ALA A 64 15.42 11.26 22.16
C ALA A 64 14.92 11.82 20.82
N ASN A 65 14.36 13.04 20.81
CA ASN A 65 13.94 13.72 19.60
C ASN A 65 15.12 14.09 18.68
N LEU A 66 16.25 14.50 19.25
CA LEU A 66 17.48 14.80 18.51
C LEU A 66 18.09 13.54 17.86
N SER A 67 18.09 12.42 18.59
CA SER A 67 18.54 11.11 18.09
C SER A 67 17.68 10.61 16.92
N LEU A 68 16.35 10.76 17.03
CA LEU A 68 15.42 10.40 15.95
C LEU A 68 15.58 11.30 14.72
N ALA A 69 15.80 12.61 14.92
CA ALA A 69 16.04 13.54 13.82
C ALA A 69 17.34 13.24 13.07
N ALA A 70 18.39 12.81 13.78
CA ALA A 70 19.65 12.37 13.19
C ALA A 70 19.47 11.10 12.34
N MET A 71 18.73 10.10 12.84
CA MET A 71 18.39 8.89 12.08
C MET A 71 17.53 9.20 10.85
N GLU A 72 16.56 10.13 10.95
CA GLU A 72 15.75 10.58 9.80
C GLU A 72 16.64 11.25 8.73
N ALA A 73 17.59 12.08 9.13
CA ALA A 73 18.50 12.76 8.20
C ALA A 73 19.40 11.79 7.42
N GLU A 74 19.85 10.71 8.07
CA GLU A 74 20.70 9.69 7.45
C GLU A 74 19.93 8.78 6.48
N LEU A 75 18.72 8.36 6.85
CA LEU A 75 17.91 7.45 6.04
C LEU A 75 17.18 8.14 4.88
N LYS A 76 16.89 9.44 5.00
CA LYS A 76 16.08 10.19 4.04
C LYS A 76 16.57 10.09 2.59
N PRO A 77 17.88 10.21 2.25
CA PRO A 77 18.34 10.10 0.87
C PRO A 77 18.04 8.73 0.23
N GLY A 78 18.35 7.63 0.92
CA GLY A 78 18.11 6.27 0.40
C GLY A 78 16.62 5.93 0.29
N VAL A 79 15.82 6.39 1.25
CA VAL A 79 14.36 6.24 1.22
C VAL A 79 13.76 7.01 0.05
N MET A 80 14.21 8.24 -0.21
CA MET A 80 13.76 9.03 -1.35
C MET A 80 14.14 8.40 -2.69
N GLU A 81 15.37 7.89 -2.83
CA GLU A 81 15.79 7.16 -4.03
C GLU A 81 14.91 5.92 -4.29
N THR A 82 14.58 5.19 -3.23
CA THR A 82 13.69 4.02 -3.33
C THR A 82 12.26 4.43 -3.72
N LEU A 83 11.75 5.53 -3.16
CA LEU A 83 10.44 6.08 -3.52
C LEU A 83 10.39 6.55 -4.98
N ASP A 84 11.46 7.19 -5.48
CA ASP A 84 11.59 7.59 -6.88
C ASP A 84 11.60 6.37 -7.80
N PHE A 85 12.36 5.32 -7.45
CA PHE A 85 12.36 4.06 -8.18
C PHE A 85 10.98 3.40 -8.21
N ILE A 86 10.27 3.38 -7.08
CA ILE A 86 8.89 2.89 -6.97
C ILE A 86 7.96 3.70 -7.88
N ALA A 87 8.06 5.03 -7.85
CA ALA A 87 7.22 5.90 -8.66
C ALA A 87 7.42 5.66 -10.16
N ASP A 88 8.67 5.53 -10.61
CA ASP A 88 8.97 5.26 -12.02
C ASP A 88 8.61 3.86 -12.48
N THR A 89 8.79 2.86 -11.62
CA THR A 89 8.33 1.49 -11.87
C THR A 89 6.81 1.43 -11.95
N TYR A 90 6.11 2.10 -11.04
CA TYR A 90 4.65 2.22 -11.04
C TYR A 90 4.15 2.92 -12.30
N LYS A 91 4.75 4.03 -12.75
CA LYS A 91 4.36 4.70 -14.00
C LYS A 91 4.42 3.76 -15.21
N LYS A 92 5.46 2.92 -15.29
CA LYS A 92 5.61 1.92 -16.36
C LYS A 92 4.56 0.81 -16.25
N LEU A 93 4.32 0.32 -15.03
CA LEU A 93 3.31 -0.70 -14.75
C LEU A 93 1.91 -0.20 -15.09
N ARG A 94 1.60 1.04 -14.70
CA ARG A 94 0.29 1.68 -14.90
C ARG A 94 -0.05 1.80 -16.39
N LYS A 95 0.91 2.18 -17.24
CA LYS A 95 0.71 2.19 -18.70
C LYS A 95 0.28 0.83 -19.26
N LEU A 96 0.85 -0.27 -18.74
CA LEU A 96 0.45 -1.62 -19.16
C LEU A 96 -0.92 -2.02 -18.60
N GLN A 97 -1.29 -1.53 -17.41
CA GLN A 97 -2.63 -1.73 -16.85
C GLN A 97 -3.68 -1.00 -17.68
N ASP A 98 -3.43 0.26 -18.01
CA ASP A 98 -4.34 1.08 -18.82
C ASP A 98 -4.53 0.44 -20.20
N GLN A 99 -3.45 0.00 -20.87
CA GLN A 99 -3.53 -0.76 -22.13
C GLN A 99 -4.36 -2.03 -22.00
N LYS A 100 -4.22 -2.77 -20.89
CA LYS A 100 -5.00 -3.99 -20.67
C LYS A 100 -6.49 -3.68 -20.53
N VAL A 101 -6.83 -2.64 -19.77
CA VAL A 101 -8.23 -2.21 -19.58
C VAL A 101 -8.81 -1.72 -20.90
N GLU A 102 -8.07 -0.90 -21.66
CA GLU A 102 -8.50 -0.40 -22.96
C GLU A 102 -8.70 -1.53 -23.99
N SER A 103 -7.79 -2.50 -24.06
CA SER A 103 -7.96 -3.70 -24.89
C SER A 103 -9.22 -4.47 -24.50
N SER A 104 -9.49 -4.63 -23.21
CA SER A 104 -10.71 -5.31 -22.73
C SER A 104 -11.99 -4.55 -23.05
N LEU A 105 -11.97 -3.22 -23.04
CA LEU A 105 -13.12 -2.38 -23.41
C LEU A 105 -13.38 -2.38 -24.93
N ALA A 106 -12.32 -2.52 -25.73
CA ALA A 106 -12.37 -2.50 -27.19
C ALA A 106 -12.56 -3.88 -27.85
N ASP A 107 -12.80 -4.93 -27.06
CA ASP A 107 -12.81 -6.34 -27.51
C ASP A 107 -11.57 -6.72 -28.34
N ALA A 108 -10.44 -6.06 -28.07
CA ALA A 108 -9.19 -6.28 -28.75
C ALA A 108 -8.35 -7.35 -28.05
N ASP A 109 -7.42 -7.95 -28.79
CA ASP A 109 -6.46 -8.90 -28.21
C ASP A 109 -5.78 -8.28 -26.98
N SER A 110 -5.62 -9.10 -25.94
CA SER A 110 -5.01 -8.68 -24.68
C SER A 110 -3.54 -8.28 -24.88
N LEU A 111 -2.87 -7.87 -23.79
CA LEU A 111 -1.43 -7.62 -23.81
C LEU A 111 -0.68 -8.76 -24.53
N SER A 112 0.27 -8.41 -25.39
CA SER A 112 1.14 -9.40 -26.02
C SER A 112 1.90 -10.20 -24.97
N SER A 113 2.34 -11.42 -25.33
CA SER A 113 3.13 -12.27 -24.42
C SER A 113 4.37 -11.58 -23.85
N SER A 114 4.98 -10.67 -24.60
CA SER A 114 6.10 -9.82 -24.15
C SER A 114 5.66 -8.79 -23.12
N GLN A 115 4.54 -8.09 -23.37
CA GLN A 115 3.95 -7.13 -22.43
C GLN A 115 3.50 -7.80 -21.13
N GLU A 116 2.92 -8.99 -21.19
CA GLU A 116 2.54 -9.75 -19.98
C GLU A 116 3.74 -10.15 -19.14
N ARG A 117 4.83 -10.61 -19.78
CA ARG A 117 6.09 -10.90 -19.07
C ARG A 117 6.63 -9.64 -18.42
N ARG A 118 6.63 -8.50 -19.14
CA ARG A 118 7.07 -7.21 -18.60
C ARG A 118 6.20 -6.73 -17.45
N TYR A 119 4.88 -6.92 -17.54
CA TYR A 119 3.92 -6.62 -16.47
C TYR A 119 4.24 -7.42 -15.20
N LYS A 120 4.45 -8.72 -15.32
CA LYS A 120 4.82 -9.58 -14.18
C LYS A 120 6.15 -9.17 -13.58
N GLN A 121 7.14 -8.83 -14.40
CA GLN A 121 8.44 -8.34 -13.95
C GLN A 121 8.32 -7.03 -13.16
N LEU A 122 7.69 -6.01 -13.74
CA LEU A 122 7.51 -4.70 -13.10
C LEU A 122 6.71 -4.82 -11.80
N LYS A 123 5.70 -5.69 -11.75
CA LYS A 123 4.95 -5.99 -10.53
C LYS A 123 5.86 -6.62 -9.45
N GLY A 124 6.74 -7.55 -9.84
CA GLY A 124 7.71 -8.16 -8.92
C GLY A 124 8.71 -7.14 -8.37
N GLU A 125 9.28 -6.31 -9.25
CA GLU A 125 10.19 -5.22 -8.87
C GLU A 125 9.52 -4.26 -7.87
N LEU A 126 8.29 -3.84 -8.16
CA LEU A 126 7.51 -2.95 -7.29
C LEU A 126 7.26 -3.57 -5.90
N ILE A 127 6.87 -4.84 -5.83
CA ILE A 127 6.62 -5.54 -4.56
C ILE A 127 7.91 -5.60 -3.73
N THR A 128 9.04 -5.92 -4.36
CA THR A 128 10.33 -6.00 -3.67
C THR A 128 10.73 -4.64 -3.11
N SER A 129 10.63 -3.56 -3.90
CA SER A 129 10.98 -2.22 -3.44
C SER A 129 10.05 -1.66 -2.36
N VAL A 130 8.74 -1.97 -2.42
CA VAL A 130 7.81 -1.58 -1.35
C VAL A 130 8.12 -2.32 -0.05
N LYS A 131 8.52 -3.59 -0.13
CA LYS A 131 8.93 -4.38 1.05
C LYS A 131 10.21 -3.86 1.69
N SER A 132 11.16 -3.34 0.91
CA SER A 132 12.42 -2.81 1.45
C SER A 132 12.28 -1.47 2.17
N LEU A 133 11.13 -0.79 2.05
CA LEU A 133 10.87 0.51 2.70
C LEU A 133 10.33 0.40 4.14
N SER A 134 10.10 -0.82 4.65
CA SER A 134 9.52 -1.08 5.98
C SER A 134 8.45 -0.05 6.36
N LEU A 135 7.36 -0.02 5.57
CA LEU A 135 6.31 0.99 5.71
C LEU A 135 5.74 1.02 7.13
N ASN A 136 5.44 2.22 7.63
CA ASN A 136 4.83 2.41 8.93
C ASN A 136 3.49 1.64 9.00
N ASN A 137 3.25 0.90 10.08
CA ASN A 137 2.04 0.09 10.25
C ASN A 137 0.74 0.91 10.14
N ALA A 138 0.68 2.12 10.68
CA ALA A 138 -0.51 2.99 10.55
C ALA A 138 -0.80 3.33 9.08
N ARG A 139 0.25 3.46 8.26
CA ARG A 139 0.12 3.68 6.83
C ARG A 139 -0.39 2.44 6.12
N ILE A 140 0.09 1.25 6.50
CA ILE A 140 -0.41 -0.03 5.98
C ILE A 140 -1.90 -0.18 6.29
N GLU A 141 -2.31 0.09 7.53
CA GLU A 141 -3.72 0.03 7.97
C GLU A 141 -4.62 0.95 7.13
N THR A 142 -4.19 2.20 6.91
CA THR A 142 -4.92 3.15 6.07
C THR A 142 -5.11 2.62 4.64
N LEU A 143 -4.07 2.02 4.05
CA LEU A 143 -4.13 1.46 2.70
C LEU A 143 -5.05 0.22 2.63
N VAL A 144 -5.04 -0.60 3.68
CA VAL A 144 -5.92 -1.76 3.82
C VAL A 144 -7.37 -1.32 3.95
N GLU A 145 -7.67 -0.30 4.76
CA GLU A 145 -9.00 0.28 4.89
C GLU A 145 -9.52 0.83 3.55
N GLN A 146 -8.68 1.59 2.83
CA GLN A 146 -9.03 2.07 1.49
C GLN A 146 -9.37 0.92 0.53
N LEU A 147 -8.62 -0.18 0.57
CA LEU A 147 -8.91 -1.36 -0.25
C LEU A 147 -10.25 -1.99 0.15
N TYR A 148 -10.55 -2.09 1.45
CA TYR A 148 -11.83 -2.58 1.93
C TYR A 148 -13.00 -1.69 1.50
N ASP A 149 -12.84 -0.38 1.53
CA ASP A 149 -13.87 0.56 1.10
C ASP A 149 -14.15 0.47 -0.40
N ILE A 150 -13.11 0.35 -1.24
CA ILE A 150 -13.26 0.11 -2.67
C ILE A 150 -14.00 -1.22 -2.90
N ASN A 151 -13.56 -2.29 -2.26
CA ASN A 151 -14.20 -3.61 -2.39
C ASN A 151 -15.67 -3.58 -1.92
N LYS A 152 -15.96 -2.87 -0.82
CA LYS A 152 -17.31 -2.72 -0.31
C LYS A 152 -18.21 -2.00 -1.31
N ARG A 153 -17.73 -0.93 -1.95
CA ARG A 153 -18.47 -0.20 -3.00
C ARG A 153 -18.72 -1.09 -4.23
N LEU A 154 -17.69 -1.81 -4.68
CA LEU A 154 -17.79 -2.76 -5.79
C LEU A 154 -18.86 -3.83 -5.51
N VAL A 155 -18.75 -4.55 -4.39
CA VAL A 155 -19.71 -5.61 -4.00
C VAL A 155 -21.12 -5.05 -3.80
N GLN A 156 -21.26 -3.82 -3.30
CA GLN A 156 -22.55 -3.15 -3.18
C GLN A 156 -23.20 -2.90 -4.54
N ASN A 157 -22.45 -2.42 -5.53
CA ASN A 157 -22.96 -2.16 -6.87
C ASN A 157 -23.25 -3.45 -7.63
N GLU A 158 -22.37 -4.44 -7.57
CA GLU A 158 -22.63 -5.79 -8.11
C GLU A 158 -23.87 -6.42 -7.46
N GLY A 159 -24.03 -6.27 -6.15
CA GLY A 159 -25.20 -6.75 -5.41
C GLY A 159 -26.50 -6.00 -5.74
N ARG A 160 -26.42 -4.72 -6.14
CA ARG A 160 -27.57 -3.96 -6.67
C ARG A 160 -27.94 -4.47 -8.06
N LEU A 161 -26.96 -4.66 -8.94
CA LEU A 161 -27.17 -5.18 -10.30
C LEU A 161 -27.78 -6.58 -10.29
N LEU A 162 -27.27 -7.47 -9.42
CA LEU A 162 -27.81 -8.80 -9.24
C LEU A 162 -29.25 -8.79 -8.71
N ARG A 163 -29.55 -8.01 -7.67
CA ARG A 163 -30.93 -7.90 -7.15
C ARG A 163 -31.90 -7.31 -8.17
N LEU A 164 -31.42 -6.40 -9.01
CA LEU A 164 -32.19 -5.87 -10.12
C LEU A 164 -32.53 -6.99 -11.12
N ALA A 165 -31.55 -7.78 -11.55
CA ALA A 165 -31.79 -8.94 -12.41
C ALA A 165 -32.73 -9.98 -11.77
N GLU A 166 -32.58 -10.28 -10.48
CA GLU A 166 -33.46 -11.20 -9.73
C GLU A 166 -34.92 -10.72 -9.71
N SER A 167 -35.17 -9.40 -9.66
CA SER A 167 -36.52 -8.82 -9.70
C SER A 167 -37.25 -9.11 -11.02
N TYR A 168 -36.51 -9.32 -12.12
CA TYR A 168 -37.02 -9.76 -13.42
C TYR A 168 -37.09 -11.30 -13.57
N GLY A 169 -36.73 -12.05 -12.53
CA GLY A 169 -36.78 -13.51 -12.51
C GLY A 169 -35.53 -14.20 -13.08
N VAL A 170 -34.42 -13.47 -13.24
CA VAL A 170 -33.12 -14.07 -13.55
C VAL A 170 -32.61 -14.82 -12.33
N LYS A 171 -32.20 -16.08 -12.50
CA LYS A 171 -31.61 -16.87 -11.41
C LYS A 171 -30.20 -16.37 -11.09
N ARG A 172 -29.84 -16.28 -9.81
CA ARG A 172 -28.49 -15.91 -9.35
C ARG A 172 -27.37 -16.67 -10.06
N GLU A 173 -27.47 -17.99 -10.16
CA GLU A 173 -26.46 -18.82 -10.83
C GLU A 173 -26.30 -18.45 -12.31
N SER A 174 -27.41 -18.15 -12.99
CA SER A 174 -27.38 -17.70 -14.38
C SER A 174 -26.74 -16.32 -14.50
N PHE A 175 -27.05 -15.40 -13.58
CA PHE A 175 -26.43 -14.08 -13.58
C PHE A 175 -24.93 -14.17 -13.37
N LEU A 176 -24.48 -14.89 -12.33
CA LEU A 176 -23.06 -15.03 -12.02
C LEU A 176 -22.28 -15.66 -13.17
N LYS A 177 -22.85 -16.67 -13.85
CA LYS A 177 -22.24 -17.29 -15.02
C LYS A 177 -22.01 -16.32 -16.18
N GLU A 178 -22.96 -15.41 -16.43
CA GLU A 178 -22.88 -14.46 -17.54
C GLU A 178 -22.17 -13.15 -17.17
N TYR A 179 -22.08 -12.82 -15.89
CA TYR A 179 -21.46 -11.59 -15.41
C TYR A 179 -19.97 -11.76 -15.08
N GLN A 180 -19.59 -12.86 -14.41
CA GLN A 180 -18.19 -13.09 -14.00
C GLN A 180 -17.27 -13.25 -15.20
N GLY A 181 -16.18 -12.48 -15.22
CA GLY A 181 -15.23 -12.40 -16.33
C GLY A 181 -15.70 -11.54 -17.51
N SER A 182 -16.90 -10.94 -17.43
CA SER A 182 -17.43 -9.99 -18.42
C SER A 182 -17.77 -8.64 -17.76
N GLU A 183 -17.11 -8.31 -16.65
CA GLU A 183 -17.35 -7.07 -15.90
C GLU A 183 -16.95 -5.82 -16.71
N LEU A 184 -15.91 -5.95 -17.53
CA LEU A 184 -15.40 -4.87 -18.41
C LEU A 184 -15.96 -4.93 -19.84
N ASP A 185 -16.83 -5.89 -20.14
CA ASP A 185 -17.43 -6.05 -21.48
C ASP A 185 -18.42 -4.89 -21.73
N THR A 186 -18.16 -4.07 -22.75
CA THR A 186 -19.00 -2.93 -23.15
C THR A 186 -20.29 -3.38 -23.82
N ASN A 187 -20.28 -4.55 -24.45
CA ASN A 187 -21.40 -5.16 -25.15
C ASN A 187 -22.20 -6.14 -24.26
N TRP A 188 -21.87 -6.20 -22.96
CA TRP A 188 -22.49 -7.15 -22.03
C TRP A 188 -24.02 -7.08 -22.04
N THR A 189 -24.59 -5.87 -21.97
CA THR A 189 -26.05 -5.65 -21.95
C THR A 189 -26.72 -6.15 -23.23
N GLU A 190 -26.10 -5.95 -24.39
CA GLU A 190 -26.61 -6.43 -25.67
C GLU A 190 -26.53 -7.95 -25.75
N ARG A 191 -25.41 -8.53 -25.31
CA ARG A 191 -25.20 -9.97 -25.26
C ARG A 191 -26.24 -10.65 -24.38
N VAL A 192 -26.45 -10.15 -23.16
CA VAL A 192 -27.43 -10.75 -22.24
C VAL A 192 -28.87 -10.57 -22.70
N ALA A 193 -29.18 -9.53 -23.49
CA ALA A 193 -30.50 -9.36 -24.10
C ALA A 193 -30.86 -10.45 -25.11
N THR A 194 -29.87 -11.13 -25.70
CA THR A 194 -30.10 -12.24 -26.65
C THR A 194 -30.33 -13.58 -25.97
N LEU A 195 -30.08 -13.69 -24.67
CA LEU A 195 -30.20 -14.95 -23.93
C LEU A 195 -31.64 -15.46 -23.92
N SER A 196 -31.79 -16.77 -24.06
CA SER A 196 -33.09 -17.47 -23.97
C SER A 196 -33.53 -17.71 -22.53
N GLY A 197 -32.67 -17.42 -21.55
CA GLY A 197 -32.99 -17.56 -20.13
C GLY A 197 -34.11 -16.61 -19.70
N LYS A 198 -34.94 -17.07 -18.75
CA LYS A 198 -36.07 -16.30 -18.23
C LYS A 198 -35.61 -14.97 -17.63
N GLY A 199 -36.31 -13.88 -17.96
CA GLY A 199 -36.12 -12.56 -17.37
C GLY A 199 -35.03 -11.70 -18.00
N TRP A 200 -34.10 -12.29 -18.76
CA TRP A 200 -32.97 -11.55 -19.35
C TRP A 200 -33.40 -10.51 -20.38
N LYS A 201 -34.40 -10.82 -21.21
CA LYS A 201 -34.91 -9.88 -22.23
C LYS A 201 -35.59 -8.68 -21.59
N GLU A 202 -36.46 -8.92 -20.62
CA GLU A 202 -37.17 -7.87 -19.89
C GLU A 202 -36.20 -7.02 -19.06
N PHE A 203 -35.26 -7.66 -18.35
CA PHE A 203 -34.20 -6.99 -17.59
C PHE A 203 -33.38 -6.04 -18.46
N SER A 204 -32.79 -6.57 -19.55
CA SER A 204 -31.88 -5.78 -20.40
C SER A 204 -32.61 -4.65 -21.13
N LYS A 205 -33.88 -4.85 -21.48
CA LYS A 205 -34.68 -3.84 -22.20
C LYS A 205 -35.20 -2.73 -21.29
N ASN A 206 -35.70 -3.08 -20.10
CA ASN A 206 -36.35 -2.12 -19.21
C ASN A 206 -35.34 -1.38 -18.33
N GLU A 207 -34.21 -2.02 -17.99
CA GLU A 207 -33.22 -1.47 -17.06
C GLU A 207 -31.91 -1.06 -17.75
N ALA A 208 -31.88 -0.91 -19.08
CA ALA A 208 -30.66 -0.60 -19.83
C ALA A 208 -29.83 0.53 -19.21
N ARG A 209 -30.49 1.63 -18.83
CA ARG A 209 -29.86 2.78 -18.19
C ARG A 209 -29.35 2.48 -16.78
N ALA A 210 -30.14 1.80 -15.97
CA ALA A 210 -29.72 1.44 -14.60
C ALA A 210 -28.56 0.45 -14.60
N ILE A 211 -28.52 -0.47 -15.59
CA ILE A 211 -27.40 -1.38 -15.82
C ILE A 211 -26.15 -0.57 -16.19
N GLU A 212 -26.26 0.38 -17.13
CA GLU A 212 -25.16 1.24 -17.55
C GLU A 212 -24.61 2.10 -16.39
N ASP A 213 -25.50 2.72 -15.61
CA ASP A 213 -25.14 3.52 -14.45
C ASP A 213 -24.39 2.67 -13.41
N LEU A 214 -24.92 1.47 -13.07
CA LEU A 214 -24.28 0.56 -12.11
C LEU A 214 -22.95 0.02 -12.62
N ARG A 215 -22.84 -0.32 -13.90
CA ARG A 215 -21.60 -0.82 -14.51
C ARG A 215 -20.53 0.26 -14.65
N THR A 216 -20.92 1.53 -14.78
CA THR A 216 -19.98 2.66 -14.81
C THR A 216 -19.41 2.94 -13.40
N GLU A 217 -20.17 2.66 -12.35
CA GLU A 217 -19.68 2.77 -10.97
C GLU A 217 -18.84 1.58 -10.49
N ILE A 218 -18.85 0.47 -11.25
CA ILE A 218 -18.10 -0.78 -11.00
C ILE A 218 -16.72 -0.68 -11.65
#